data_AF-A0AAD6KW19-F1
#
_entry.id   AF-A0AAD6KW19-F1
#
_cell.length_a   1.000
_cell.length_b   1.000
_cell.length_c   1.000
_cell.angle_alpha   90.00
_cell.angle_beta   90.00
_cell.angle_gamma   90.00
#
_symmetry.space_group_name_H-M   'P 1'
#
loop_
_entity.id
_entity.type
_entity.pdbx_description
1 polymer ?
#
loop_
_entity_poly.entity_id
_entity_poly.type
_entity_poly.pdbx_seq_one_letter_code
_entity_poly.pdbx_strand_id
1 'polypeptide(L)' 'MIFLDHLMVLFCSTENGISSFVRQLEPDWHLETNLDVLFQLTKFVRYQLYISAIGSGSASGSDTITSTSIESYFSDDSVA' A
#
# COMPACT_ATOMS: atom_id res chain seq x y z
N MET A 1 4.30 6.34 1.26
CA MET A 1 5.66 6.52 1.80
C MET A 1 6.26 5.14 1.97
N ILE A 2 7.34 4.81 1.26
CA ILE A 2 7.92 3.44 1.22
C ILE A 2 9.31 3.51 1.89
N PHE A 3 9.64 2.56 2.78
CA PHE A 3 10.92 2.49 3.51
C PHE A 3 11.69 1.21 3.12
N LEU A 4 12.98 1.34 2.79
CA LEU A 4 14.02 0.29 2.70
C LEU A 4 15.42 0.95 2.83
N ASP A 5 16.41 0.21 3.33
CA ASP A 5 17.73 0.53 3.97
C ASP A 5 18.60 1.76 3.53
N HIS A 6 18.27 2.47 2.46
CA HIS A 6 18.79 3.82 2.19
C HIS A 6 17.60 4.67 1.78
N LEU A 7 17.14 5.58 2.65
CA LEU A 7 15.85 6.25 2.47
C LEU A 7 15.80 7.10 1.18
N MET A 8 15.33 6.51 0.08
CA MET A 8 14.94 7.24 -1.13
C MET A 8 13.51 7.73 -0.95
N VAL A 9 13.38 9.00 -0.58
CA VAL A 9 12.09 9.69 -0.58
C VAL A 9 11.84 10.24 -1.98
N LEU A 10 10.77 9.75 -2.61
CA LEU A 10 10.29 10.28 -3.88
C LEU A 10 9.02 11.09 -3.64
N PHE A 11 9.00 12.33 -4.12
CA PHE A 11 7.84 13.20 -4.04
C PHE A 11 7.05 13.14 -5.35
N CYS A 12 5.74 12.96 -5.26
CA CYS A 12 4.83 13.04 -6.38
C CYS A 12 3.57 13.81 -5.99
N SER A 13 3.09 14.70 -6.87
CA SER A 13 1.97 15.60 -6.58
C SER A 13 0.63 15.13 -7.14
N THR A 14 0.59 14.01 -7.86
CA THR A 14 -0.63 13.48 -8.48
C THR A 14 -0.74 11.98 -8.27
N GLU A 15 -1.97 11.49 -8.12
CA GLU A 15 -2.25 10.04 -8.00
C GLU A 15 -1.70 9.26 -9.19
N ASN A 16 -1.87 9.80 -10.41
CA ASN A 16 -1.36 9.16 -11.62
C ASN A 16 0.18 9.06 -11.65
N GLY A 17 0.86 10.03 -11.04
CA GLY A 17 2.31 9.98 -10.89
C GLY A 17 2.75 8.94 -9.86
N ILE A 18 2.02 8.76 -8.74
CA ILE A 18 2.24 7.66 -7.79
C ILE A 18 2.13 6.32 -8.53
N SER A 19 1.04 6.10 -9.26
CA SER A 19 0.84 4.87 -10.02
C SER A 19 1.95 4.63 -11.06
N SER A 20 2.43 5.70 -11.69
CA SER A 20 3.53 5.61 -12.67
C SER A 20 4.87 5.23 -12.04
N PHE A 21 5.16 5.73 -10.84
CA PHE A 21 6.38 5.36 -10.12
C PHE A 21 6.31 3.94 -9.59
N VAL A 22 5.19 3.54 -8.98
CA VAL A 22 5.02 2.17 -8.47
C VAL A 22 5.20 1.15 -9.60
N ARG A 23 4.64 1.40 -10.79
CA ARG A 23 4.84 0.53 -11.96
C ARG A 23 6.29 0.44 -12.45
N GLN A 24 7.09 1.50 -12.28
CA GLN A 24 8.49 1.51 -12.74
C GLN A 24 9.44 0.93 -11.69
N LEU A 25 9.12 1.13 -10.42
CA LEU A 25 9.89 0.61 -9.30
C LEU A 25 9.59 -0.86 -9.02
N GLU A 26 8.38 -1.33 -9.40
CA GLU A 26 7.87 -2.67 -9.14
C GLU A 26 8.14 -3.14 -7.70
N PRO A 27 7.71 -2.37 -6.68
CA PRO A 27 8.00 -2.71 -5.29
C PRO A 27 7.21 -3.93 -4.86
N ASP A 28 7.80 -4.70 -3.95
CA ASP A 28 7.14 -5.86 -3.37
C ASP A 28 5.95 -5.49 -2.48
N TRP A 29 6.08 -4.38 -1.76
CA TRP A 29 5.08 -3.86 -0.84
C TRP A 29 4.63 -2.47 -1.26
N HIS A 30 3.32 -2.23 -1.19
CA HIS A 30 2.73 -0.90 -1.37
C HIS A 30 1.72 -0.61 -0.26
N LEU A 31 1.80 0.58 0.31
CA LEU A 31 0.88 1.08 1.33
C LEU A 31 0.10 2.26 0.79
N GLU A 32 -1.22 2.21 0.89
CA GLU A 32 -2.13 3.22 0.34
C GLU A 32 -3.40 3.37 1.18
N THR A 33 -3.99 4.56 1.11
CA THR A 33 -5.27 4.96 1.74
C THR A 33 -6.38 5.18 0.73
N ASN A 34 -6.06 5.30 -0.57
CA ASN A 34 -7.02 5.37 -1.67
C ASN A 34 -7.20 3.99 -2.35
N LEU A 35 -8.41 3.42 -2.27
CA LEU A 35 -8.74 2.12 -2.89
C LEU A 35 -8.59 2.12 -4.41
N ASP A 36 -8.92 3.21 -5.10
CA ASP A 36 -8.86 3.26 -6.56
C ASP A 36 -7.41 3.12 -7.07
N VAL A 37 -6.46 3.75 -6.36
CA VAL A 37 -5.03 3.63 -6.63
C VAL A 37 -4.57 2.20 -6.37
N LEU A 38 -4.98 1.61 -5.24
CA LEU A 38 -4.66 0.22 -4.89
C LEU A 38 -5.15 -0.76 -5.95
N PHE A 39 -6.41 -0.66 -6.39
CA PHE A 39 -6.96 -1.54 -7.42
C PHE A 39 -6.23 -1.43 -8.76
N GLN A 40 -5.77 -0.23 -9.14
CA GLN A 40 -4.96 -0.05 -10.35
C GLN A 40 -3.58 -0.72 -10.23
N LEU A 41 -3.06 -0.84 -9.02
CA LEU A 41 -1.71 -1.32 -8.72
C LEU A 41 -1.61 -2.82 -8.41
N THR A 42 -2.74 -3.51 -8.18
CA THR A 42 -2.80 -4.95 -7.86
C THR A 42 -2.04 -5.87 -8.82
N LYS A 43 -1.81 -5.45 -10.07
CA LYS A 43 -1.06 -6.25 -11.05
C LYS A 43 0.46 -6.04 -11.03
N PHE A 44 0.92 -5.01 -10.32
CA PHE A 44 2.31 -4.56 -10.32
C PHE A 44 2.98 -4.70 -8.96
N VAL A 45 2.20 -5.00 -7.92
CA VAL A 45 2.66 -5.09 -6.54
C VAL A 45 2.23 -6.44 -5.96
N ARG A 46 3.15 -7.12 -5.27
CA ARG A 46 2.90 -8.44 -4.68
C ARG A 46 2.05 -8.37 -3.42
N TYR A 47 2.36 -7.42 -2.53
CA TYR A 47 1.67 -7.25 -1.24
C TYR A 47 1.16 -5.83 -1.09
N GLN A 48 -0.12 -5.68 -0.80
CA GLN A 48 -0.74 -4.36 -0.64
C GLN A 48 -1.32 -4.21 0.76
N LEU A 49 -1.00 -3.10 1.41
CA LEU A 49 -1.57 -2.73 2.70
C LEU A 49 -2.49 -1.52 2.50
N TYR A 50 -3.79 -1.74 2.70
CA TYR A 50 -4.80 -0.72 2.70
C TYR A 50 -5.04 -0.22 4.12
N ILE A 51 -4.79 1.07 4.37
CA ILE A 51 -5.06 1.72 5.65
C ILE A 51 -6.33 2.56 5.55
N SER A 52 -7.36 2.22 6.34
CA SER A 52 -8.62 2.96 6.40
C SER A 52 -9.13 3.07 7.82
N ALA A 53 -9.22 4.30 8.33
CA ALA A 53 -9.76 4.59 9.66
C ALA A 53 -11.25 4.22 9.81
N ILE A 54 -11.98 4.16 8.70
CA ILE A 54 -13.39 3.77 8.66
C ILE A 54 -13.42 2.33 8.19
N GLY A 55 -13.87 1.41 9.05
CA GLY A 55 -13.80 -0.05 8.87
C GLY A 55 -13.99 -0.50 7.42
N SER A 56 -13.04 -1.29 6.94
CA SER A 56 -12.81 -1.57 5.52
C SER A 56 -14.01 -2.19 4.81
N GLY A 57 -14.46 -1.53 3.73
CA GLY A 57 -15.05 -2.26 2.60
C GLY A 57 -14.03 -3.26 2.09
N SER A 58 -14.45 -4.50 1.87
CA SER A 58 -13.56 -5.62 1.53
C SER A 58 -12.68 -5.28 0.33
N ALA A 59 -11.38 -5.08 0.56
CA ALA A 59 -10.40 -4.95 -0.49
C ALA A 59 -10.32 -6.29 -1.22
N SER A 60 -10.82 -6.32 -2.46
CA SER A 60 -10.96 -7.56 -3.22
C SER A 60 -9.67 -7.86 -3.99
N GLY A 61 -8.89 -8.80 -3.45
CA GLY A 61 -7.67 -9.37 -4.06
C GLY A 61 -6.97 -10.31 -3.06
N SER A 62 -6.37 -11.42 -3.50
CA SER A 62 -5.85 -12.45 -2.59
C SER A 62 -4.69 -12.01 -1.67
N ASP A 63 -4.07 -10.87 -1.97
CA ASP A 63 -2.86 -10.41 -1.28
C ASP A 63 -2.99 -8.96 -0.76
N THR A 64 -4.23 -8.51 -0.51
CA THR A 64 -4.50 -7.20 0.10
C THR A 64 -4.83 -7.34 1.57
N ILE A 65 -4.00 -6.74 2.42
CA ILE A 65 -4.20 -6.67 3.86
C ILE A 65 -4.90 -5.35 4.17
N THR A 66 -5.90 -5.37 5.05
CA THR A 66 -6.58 -4.16 5.51
C THR A 66 -6.28 -3.90 6.98
N SER A 67 -6.03 -2.65 7.34
CA SER A 67 -5.87 -2.22 8.74
C SER A 67 -6.47 -0.83 8.96
N THR A 68 -6.80 -0.52 10.22
CA THR A 68 -7.32 0.79 10.62
C THR A 68 -6.22 1.84 10.77
N SER A 69 -4.99 1.41 11.10
CA SER A 69 -3.80 2.27 11.18
C SER A 69 -2.51 1.48 10.98
N ILE A 70 -1.40 2.19 10.78
CA ILE A 70 -0.06 1.57 10.66
C ILE A 70 0.35 0.93 11.98
N GLU A 71 0.11 1.62 13.10
CA GLU A 71 0.43 1.13 14.44
C GLU A 71 -0.35 -0.15 14.74
N SER A 72 -1.64 -0.18 14.39
CA SER A 72 -2.47 -1.38 14.57
C SER A 72 -1.97 -2.55 13.74
N TYR A 73 -1.46 -2.30 12.53
CA TYR A 73 -0.90 -3.37 11.68
C TYR A 73 0.38 -3.98 12.28
N PHE A 74 1.29 -3.14 12.80
CA PHE A 74 2.54 -3.63 13.40
C PHE A 74 2.41 -4.12 14.84
N SER A 75 1.31 -3.81 15.52
CA SER A 75 1.05 -4.27 16.90
C SER A 75 0.31 -5.62 16.93
N ASP A 76 -0.17 -6.09 15.78
CA ASP A 76 -0.86 -7.37 15.69
C ASP A 76 0.17 -8.51 15.56
N ASP A 77 0.51 -9.14 16.68
CA ASP A 77 1.45 -10.28 16.73
C ASP A 77 0.92 -11.53 16.00
N SER A 78 -0.31 -11.51 15.47
CA SER A 78 -0.94 -12.64 14.77
C SER A 78 -0.54 -12.77 13.30
N VAL A 79 0.25 -11.84 12.76
CA VAL A 79 0.67 -11.82 11.33
C VAL A 79 2.10 -12.35 11.11
N ALA A 80 2.72 -12.96 12.12
CA ALA A 80 4.06 -13.55 12.07
C ALA A 80 4.06 -15.04 11.69
#